data_AF-A0A2N0NC64-F1
#
_entry.id   AF-A0A2N0NC64-F1
#
_cell.length_a   1.000
_cell.length_b   1.000
_cell.length_c   1.000
_cell.angle_alpha   90.00
_cell.angle_beta   90.00
_cell.angle_gamma   90.00
#
_symmetry.space_group_name_H-M   'P 1'
#
loop_
_entity.id
_entity.type
_entity.pdbx_description
1 polymer ?
#
loop_
_entity_poly.entity_id
_entity_poly.type
_entity_poly.pdbx_seq_one_letter_code
_entity_poly.pdbx_strand_id
1 'polypeptide(L)'
;FGYSFQQYHCEIYYDGHEREDVLQYRKEFLENIFNHEKYISKYEGEFMDQIYLNLPEGEKERVLVVHDECIFYLNDGKRELWTKNGEMPLRKKGNGRSIMVSEFLTEIDGCLHLKQADIKKHPYITEEAQYFLKPGINQEGYWTAKHLLEQIECKAIPIFEALYPDCIAVFAFDNSSNHAAFSKDALVASR
;
A
#
# COMPACT_ATOMS: atom_id res chain seq x y z
N PHE A 1 -44.68 6.56 -4.71
CA PHE A 1 -43.38 6.62 -4.03
C PHE A 1 -42.38 7.21 -5.02
N GLY A 2 -41.96 8.47 -4.81
CA GLY A 2 -41.27 9.31 -5.80
C GLY A 2 -39.79 9.49 -5.52
N TYR A 3 -39.09 8.38 -5.25
CA TYR A 3 -37.65 8.37 -5.07
C TYR A 3 -36.98 7.61 -6.22
N SER A 4 -35.92 8.16 -6.80
CA SER A 4 -35.15 7.54 -7.88
C SER A 4 -33.65 7.54 -7.55
N PHE A 5 -32.99 6.43 -7.86
CA PHE A 5 -31.54 6.26 -7.68
C PHE A 5 -30.80 6.79 -8.91
N GLN A 6 -29.78 7.61 -8.72
CA GLN A 6 -28.97 8.20 -9.80
C GLN A 6 -27.48 8.14 -9.44
N GLN A 7 -26.65 7.81 -10.43
CA GLN A 7 -25.20 7.66 -10.29
C GLN A 7 -24.49 8.66 -11.23
N TYR A 8 -23.36 9.20 -10.78
CA TYR A 8 -22.51 10.09 -11.56
C TYR A 8 -21.52 9.28 -12.40
N HIS A 9 -21.47 9.47 -13.72
CA HIS A 9 -20.50 8.83 -14.61
C HIS A 9 -19.35 9.78 -14.96
N CYS A 10 -18.12 9.30 -14.88
CA CYS A 10 -16.92 9.95 -15.42
C CYS A 10 -16.44 9.16 -16.65
N GLU A 11 -15.83 9.87 -17.59
CA GLU A 11 -15.51 9.46 -18.97
C GLU A 11 -14.57 8.24 -19.12
N ILE A 12 -14.46 7.81 -20.38
CA ILE A 12 -13.80 6.63 -20.94
C ILE A 12 -12.40 6.39 -20.34
N TYR A 13 -12.24 5.26 -19.66
CA TYR A 13 -10.96 4.70 -19.25
C TYR A 13 -10.41 3.80 -20.36
N TYR A 14 -9.24 4.13 -20.91
CA TYR A 14 -8.55 3.25 -21.84
C TYR A 14 -7.72 2.25 -21.04
N ASP A 15 -8.17 1.01 -21.05
CA ASP A 15 -7.52 -0.06 -20.33
C ASP A 15 -6.22 -0.50 -21.04
N GLY A 16 -5.08 -0.15 -20.46
CA GLY A 16 -3.75 -0.55 -20.93
C GLY A 16 -3.30 -1.93 -20.43
N HIS A 17 -4.17 -2.67 -19.72
CA HIS A 17 -3.82 -3.96 -19.10
C HIS A 17 -3.42 -5.03 -20.13
N GLU A 18 -3.89 -4.93 -21.38
CA GLU A 18 -3.68 -5.91 -22.46
C GLU A 18 -2.51 -5.57 -23.40
N ARG A 19 -1.72 -4.52 -23.13
CA ARG A 19 -0.54 -4.23 -23.95
C ARG A 19 0.50 -5.34 -23.80
N GLU A 20 1.19 -5.67 -24.89
CA GLU A 20 2.15 -6.79 -24.94
C GLU A 20 3.27 -6.66 -23.89
N ASP A 21 3.78 -5.44 -23.67
CA ASP A 21 4.79 -5.14 -22.65
C ASP A 21 4.26 -5.41 -21.22
N VAL A 22 3.02 -5.04 -20.94
CA VAL A 22 2.36 -5.26 -19.64
C VAL A 22 2.12 -6.76 -19.40
N LEU A 23 1.66 -7.48 -20.42
CA LEU A 23 1.44 -8.92 -20.32
C LEU A 23 2.75 -9.68 -20.11
N GLN A 24 3.84 -9.27 -20.76
CA GLN A 24 5.16 -9.87 -20.57
C GLN A 24 5.68 -9.62 -19.14
N TYR A 25 5.63 -8.37 -18.67
CA TYR A 25 6.03 -8.03 -17.31
C TYR A 25 5.22 -8.81 -16.26
N ARG A 26 3.90 -8.98 -16.46
CA ARG A 26 3.07 -9.76 -15.54
C ARG A 26 3.51 -11.22 -15.42
N LYS A 27 3.93 -11.85 -16.52
CA LYS A 27 4.45 -13.22 -16.48
C LYS A 27 5.72 -13.30 -15.63
N GLU A 28 6.64 -12.37 -15.83
CA GLU A 28 7.88 -12.28 -15.05
C GLU A 28 7.60 -12.02 -13.57
N PHE A 29 6.66 -11.12 -13.27
CA PHE A 29 6.21 -10.86 -11.90
C PHE A 29 5.63 -12.12 -11.24
N LEU A 30 4.76 -12.85 -11.95
CA LEU A 30 4.16 -14.09 -11.44
C LEU A 30 5.21 -15.16 -11.18
N GLU A 31 6.19 -15.33 -12.08
CA GLU A 31 7.30 -16.27 -11.86
C GLU A 31 8.12 -15.90 -10.61
N ASN A 32 8.40 -14.60 -10.41
CA ASN A 32 9.12 -14.12 -9.24
C ASN A 32 8.34 -14.32 -7.95
N ILE A 33 7.05 -13.96 -7.90
CA ILE A 33 6.25 -14.10 -6.68
C ILE A 33 6.04 -15.58 -6.32
N PHE A 34 5.84 -16.47 -7.30
CA PHE A 34 5.74 -17.92 -7.06
C PHE A 34 7.05 -18.54 -6.57
N ASN A 35 8.20 -17.96 -6.92
CA ASN A 35 9.47 -18.39 -6.35
C ASN A 35 9.61 -17.99 -4.87
N HIS A 36 9.03 -16.86 -4.47
CA HIS A 36 8.96 -16.47 -3.07
C HIS A 36 7.90 -17.25 -2.28
N GLU A 37 6.76 -17.56 -2.88
CA GLU A 37 5.63 -18.26 -2.25
C GLU A 37 6.03 -19.57 -1.57
N LYS A 38 7.05 -20.27 -2.10
CA LYS A 38 7.60 -21.51 -1.52
C LYS A 38 8.15 -21.34 -0.10
N TYR A 39 8.48 -20.11 0.29
CA TYR A 39 9.05 -19.74 1.58
C TYR A 39 8.10 -18.90 2.43
N ILE A 40 6.88 -18.62 1.94
CA ILE A 40 5.87 -17.83 2.66
C ILE A 40 4.90 -18.79 3.33
N SER A 41 4.61 -18.56 4.61
CA SER A 41 3.66 -19.40 5.34
C SER A 41 2.27 -19.34 4.72
N LYS A 42 1.59 -20.49 4.75
CA LYS A 42 0.21 -20.63 4.31
C LYS A 42 -0.68 -20.82 5.53
N TYR A 43 -1.95 -20.48 5.39
CA TYR A 43 -2.92 -20.58 6.46
C TYR A 43 -4.11 -21.44 5.99
N GLU A 44 -4.62 -22.29 6.86
CA GLU A 44 -5.77 -23.16 6.54
C GLU A 44 -6.79 -23.24 7.68
N GLY A 45 -7.99 -23.72 7.34
CA GLY A 45 -9.08 -23.89 8.29
C GLY A 45 -9.85 -22.60 8.60
N GLU A 46 -10.85 -22.72 9.48
CA GLU A 46 -11.75 -21.62 9.86
C GLU A 46 -11.03 -20.55 10.69
N PHE A 47 -10.00 -20.94 11.45
CA PHE A 47 -9.23 -20.04 12.31
C PHE A 47 -7.94 -19.52 11.66
N MET A 48 -7.70 -19.86 10.39
CA MET A 48 -6.48 -19.49 9.66
C MET A 48 -5.22 -19.95 10.40
N ASP A 49 -5.17 -21.23 10.79
CA ASP A 49 -4.02 -21.80 11.47
C ASP A 49 -2.81 -21.84 10.53
N GLN A 50 -1.63 -21.44 11.02
CA GLN A 50 -0.39 -21.38 10.24
C GLN A 50 0.11 -22.79 9.92
N ILE A 51 0.39 -23.04 8.64
CA ILE A 51 1.07 -24.24 8.16
C ILE A 51 2.58 -24.00 8.26
N TYR A 52 3.25 -24.78 9.09
CA TYR A 52 4.71 -24.73 9.22
C TYR A 52 5.39 -25.23 7.94
N LEU A 53 6.25 -24.39 7.37
CA LEU A 53 7.05 -24.74 6.20
C LEU A 53 8.20 -25.68 6.59
N ASN A 54 8.42 -26.69 5.77
CA ASN A 54 9.62 -27.52 5.86
C ASN A 54 10.69 -26.93 4.95
N LEU A 55 11.47 -25.98 5.48
CA LEU A 55 12.50 -25.27 4.74
C LEU A 55 13.84 -26.04 4.74
N PRO A 56 14.62 -25.99 3.65
CA PRO A 56 15.98 -26.52 3.64
C PRO A 56 16.86 -25.88 4.72
N GLU A 57 17.89 -26.61 5.16
CA GLU A 57 18.83 -26.10 6.15
C GLU A 57 19.52 -24.82 5.67
N GLY A 58 19.41 -23.76 6.47
CA GLY A 58 19.96 -22.42 6.18
C GLY A 58 19.00 -21.47 5.46
N GLU A 59 17.84 -21.94 4.99
CA GLU A 59 16.79 -21.08 4.43
C GLU A 59 15.92 -20.47 5.54
N LYS A 60 15.45 -19.25 5.30
CA LYS A 60 14.59 -18.50 6.23
C LYS A 60 13.20 -18.32 5.65
N GLU A 61 12.21 -18.26 6.53
CA GLU A 61 10.85 -17.89 6.16
C GLU A 61 10.83 -16.49 5.55
N ARG A 62 10.01 -16.30 4.51
CA ARG A 62 9.79 -15.02 3.87
C ARG A 62 8.44 -14.46 4.29
N VAL A 63 8.41 -13.17 4.58
CA VAL A 63 7.18 -12.45 4.91
C VAL A 63 6.94 -11.43 3.81
N LEU A 64 5.80 -11.55 3.13
CA LEU A 64 5.37 -10.56 2.16
C LEU A 64 4.93 -9.30 2.90
N VAL A 65 5.54 -8.17 2.55
CA VAL A 65 5.18 -6.85 3.05
C VAL A 65 4.64 -6.04 1.87
N VAL A 66 3.33 -5.83 1.86
CA VAL A 66 2.66 -5.04 0.81
C VAL A 66 2.57 -3.58 1.23
N HIS A 67 2.58 -2.69 0.26
CA HIS A 67 2.54 -1.25 0.47
C HIS A 67 1.57 -0.60 -0.51
N ASP A 68 0.83 0.39 -0.04
CA ASP A 68 -0.02 1.24 -0.88
C ASP A 68 -0.22 2.62 -0.25
N GLU A 69 -0.61 3.58 -1.08
CA GLU A 69 -0.93 4.93 -0.65
C GLU A 69 -2.35 5.34 -1.05
N CYS A 70 -3.08 5.94 -0.10
CA CYS A 70 -4.45 6.40 -0.32
C CYS A 70 -4.61 7.87 0.04
N ILE A 71 -5.48 8.59 -0.69
CA ILE A 71 -5.85 9.97 -0.38
C ILE A 71 -7.33 10.02 -0.05
N PHE A 72 -7.64 10.54 1.14
CA PHE A 72 -8.99 10.81 1.60
C PHE A 72 -9.26 12.31 1.55
N TYR A 73 -10.37 12.69 0.93
CA TYR A 73 -10.81 14.07 0.82
C TYR A 73 -11.95 14.39 1.80
N LEU A 74 -11.98 15.61 2.31
CA LEU A 74 -12.99 16.11 3.26
C LEU A 74 -14.41 16.00 2.71
N ASN A 75 -14.57 16.18 1.40
CA ASN A 75 -15.86 16.09 0.74
C ASN A 75 -16.08 14.73 0.05
N ASP A 76 -15.25 13.72 0.35
CA ASP A 76 -15.56 12.34 -0.03
C ASP A 76 -16.82 11.90 0.72
N GLY A 77 -17.90 11.73 -0.03
CA GLY A 77 -19.19 11.29 0.49
C GLY A 77 -19.89 10.41 -0.53
N LYS A 78 -20.94 9.70 -0.09
CA LYS A 78 -21.71 8.78 -0.95
C LYS A 78 -22.08 9.49 -2.25
N ARG A 79 -21.64 8.96 -3.40
CA ARG A 79 -21.97 9.53 -4.72
C ARG A 79 -23.43 9.28 -5.11
N GLU A 80 -24.04 8.32 -4.44
CA GLU A 80 -25.43 7.91 -4.64
C GLU A 80 -26.30 8.41 -3.50
N LEU A 81 -27.45 8.96 -3.85
CA LEU A 81 -28.41 9.54 -2.92
C LEU A 81 -29.80 9.16 -3.39
N TRP A 82 -30.69 8.85 -2.44
CA TRP A 82 -32.12 8.78 -2.74
C TRP A 82 -32.70 10.19 -2.65
N THR A 83 -33.13 10.75 -3.78
CA THR A 83 -33.76 12.07 -3.84
C THR A 83 -35.27 11.94 -3.91
N LYS A 84 -36.00 12.78 -3.18
CA LYS A 84 -37.47 12.85 -3.26
C LYS A 84 -37.83 13.88 -4.32
N ASN A 85 -38.67 13.52 -5.29
CA ASN A 85 -39.25 14.47 -6.26
C ASN A 85 -38.21 15.32 -7.04
N GLY A 86 -37.00 14.80 -7.29
CA GLY A 86 -35.96 15.53 -8.04
C GLY A 86 -35.21 16.61 -7.23
N GLU A 87 -35.47 16.75 -5.93
CA GLU A 87 -34.70 17.66 -5.07
C GLU A 87 -33.30 17.09 -4.81
N MET A 88 -32.28 17.77 -5.31
CA MET A 88 -30.88 17.41 -5.09
C MET A 88 -30.28 18.24 -3.95
N PRO A 89 -29.76 17.62 -2.87
CA PRO A 89 -29.05 18.35 -1.85
C PRO A 89 -27.77 18.98 -2.45
N LEU A 90 -27.58 20.28 -2.22
CA LEU A 90 -26.39 21.00 -2.66
C LEU A 90 -25.15 20.45 -1.95
N ARG A 91 -24.16 20.02 -2.73
CA ARG A 91 -22.85 19.64 -2.21
C ARG A 91 -21.89 20.82 -2.26
N LYS A 92 -20.96 20.86 -1.32
CA LYS A 92 -19.82 21.78 -1.40
C LYS A 92 -19.05 21.49 -2.69
N LYS A 93 -18.69 22.54 -3.42
CA LYS A 93 -17.94 22.42 -4.67
C LYS A 93 -16.50 21.99 -4.38
N GLY A 94 -15.99 21.02 -5.16
CA GLY A 94 -14.63 20.50 -5.06
C GLY A 94 -14.43 19.48 -3.93
N ASN A 95 -13.25 18.87 -3.88
CA ASN A 95 -12.97 17.78 -2.94
C ASN A 95 -12.66 18.27 -1.51
N GLY A 96 -12.42 19.58 -1.32
CA GLY A 96 -12.01 20.13 -0.03
C GLY A 96 -10.55 19.80 0.29
N ARG A 97 -10.19 19.83 1.58
CA ARG A 97 -8.85 19.41 2.05
C ARG A 97 -8.74 17.89 1.96
N SER A 98 -7.51 17.39 1.86
CA SER A 98 -7.25 15.95 1.90
C SER A 98 -6.16 15.57 2.90
N ILE A 99 -6.14 14.29 3.22
CA ILE A 99 -5.07 13.61 3.93
C ILE A 99 -4.64 12.41 3.09
N MET A 100 -3.34 12.29 2.86
CA MET A 100 -2.72 11.14 2.26
C MET A 100 -2.20 10.23 3.38
N VAL A 101 -2.41 8.94 3.23
CA VAL A 101 -1.93 7.89 4.13
C VAL A 101 -1.11 6.92 3.30
N SER A 102 0.07 6.57 3.79
CA SER A 102 0.96 5.55 3.22
C SER A 102 1.19 4.48 4.28
N GLU A 103 0.95 3.21 3.96
CA GLU A 103 0.92 2.12 4.94
C GLU A 103 1.59 0.84 4.42
N PHE A 104 2.21 0.08 5.33
CA PHE A 104 2.73 -1.25 5.06
C PHE A 104 1.90 -2.30 5.79
N LEU A 105 1.59 -3.41 5.11
CA LEU A 105 0.83 -4.51 5.68
C LEU A 105 1.55 -5.85 5.49
N THR A 106 1.37 -6.74 6.45
CA THR A 106 1.74 -8.16 6.38
C THR A 106 0.49 -9.00 6.59
N GLU A 107 0.51 -10.23 6.07
CA GLU A 107 -0.58 -11.19 6.31
C GLU A 107 -0.64 -11.66 7.78
N ILE A 108 0.48 -11.57 8.50
CA ILE A 108 0.63 -12.05 9.88
C ILE A 108 -0.09 -11.14 10.87
N ASP A 109 0.18 -9.83 10.81
CA ASP A 109 -0.23 -8.87 11.84
C ASP A 109 -1.03 -7.68 11.28
N GLY A 110 -1.30 -7.65 9.96
CA GLY A 110 -1.93 -6.51 9.31
C GLY A 110 -0.95 -5.34 9.20
N CYS A 111 -1.32 -4.16 9.70
CA CYS A 111 -0.44 -3.00 9.63
C CYS A 111 0.89 -3.23 10.36
N LEU A 112 1.98 -2.78 9.76
CA LEU A 112 3.32 -2.96 10.31
C LEU A 112 3.53 -2.06 11.53
N HIS A 113 3.29 -2.64 12.70
CA HIS A 113 3.24 -1.96 14.00
C HIS A 113 3.95 -2.80 15.09
N LEU A 114 4.79 -2.16 15.91
CA LEU A 114 5.47 -2.83 17.01
C LEU A 114 4.51 -3.29 18.09
N LYS A 115 4.61 -4.55 18.51
CA LYS A 115 3.84 -5.08 19.64
C LYS A 115 4.35 -4.47 20.95
N GLN A 116 3.47 -4.30 21.94
CA GLN A 116 3.84 -3.70 23.25
C GLN A 116 5.06 -4.35 23.92
N ALA A 117 5.26 -5.65 23.74
CA ALA A 117 6.41 -6.37 24.25
C ALA A 117 7.73 -5.91 23.60
N ASP A 118 7.70 -5.55 22.32
CA ASP A 118 8.86 -5.18 21.52
C ASP A 118 9.14 -3.68 21.57
N ILE A 119 8.13 -2.83 21.76
CA ILE A 119 8.30 -1.40 22.07
C ILE A 119 9.25 -1.21 23.27
N LYS A 120 9.08 -2.01 24.33
CA LYS A 120 9.94 -1.94 25.51
C LYS A 120 11.37 -2.40 25.25
N LYS A 121 11.58 -3.33 24.30
CA LYS A 121 12.91 -3.83 23.93
C LYS A 121 13.63 -2.90 22.95
N HIS A 122 12.88 -2.17 22.13
CA HIS A 122 13.38 -1.33 21.06
C HIS A 122 12.89 0.12 21.18
N PRO A 123 13.26 0.85 22.26
CA PRO A 123 12.75 2.20 22.53
C PRO A 123 13.19 3.28 21.51
N TYR A 124 14.12 2.93 20.61
CA TYR A 124 14.63 3.82 19.56
C TYR A 124 13.94 3.59 18.20
N ILE A 125 13.13 2.54 18.07
CA ILE A 125 12.35 2.24 16.86
C ILE A 125 10.98 2.90 17.00
N THR A 126 10.47 3.47 15.91
CA THR A 126 9.10 4.02 15.91
C THR A 126 8.07 2.89 15.99
N GLU A 127 6.93 3.16 16.62
CA GLU A 127 5.90 2.13 16.84
C GLU A 127 5.16 1.76 15.55
N GLU A 128 5.01 2.71 14.61
CA GLU A 128 4.18 2.57 13.41
C GLU A 128 4.95 2.91 12.14
N ALA A 129 4.80 2.08 11.10
CA ALA A 129 5.33 2.37 9.77
C ALA A 129 4.52 3.44 9.02
N GLN A 130 3.29 3.72 9.46
CA GLN A 130 2.35 4.66 8.84
C GLN A 130 2.96 6.05 8.58
N TYR A 131 2.60 6.65 7.46
CA TYR A 131 2.94 8.04 7.14
C TYR A 131 1.69 8.82 6.74
N PHE A 132 1.53 10.01 7.34
CA PHE A 132 0.49 10.96 6.99
C PHE A 132 1.08 12.19 6.32
N LEU A 133 0.44 12.65 5.25
CA LEU A 133 0.80 13.89 4.56
C LEU A 133 -0.46 14.65 4.17
N LYS A 134 -0.49 15.97 4.41
CA LYS A 134 -1.55 16.86 3.92
C LYS A 134 -1.14 17.45 2.57
N PRO A 135 -1.61 16.88 1.45
CA PRO A 135 -1.11 17.30 0.16
C PRO A 135 -1.55 18.72 -0.20
N GLY A 136 -0.65 19.48 -0.81
CA GLY A 136 -0.92 20.80 -1.37
C GLY A 136 0.28 21.75 -1.31
N ILE A 137 0.37 22.65 -2.30
CA ILE A 137 1.43 23.66 -2.43
C ILE A 137 1.54 24.55 -1.17
N ASN A 138 0.41 24.89 -0.55
CA ASN A 138 0.34 25.70 0.66
C ASN A 138 0.15 24.86 1.94
N GLN A 139 0.53 23.58 1.90
CA GLN A 139 0.40 22.62 3.00
C GLN A 139 1.75 21.91 3.21
N GLU A 140 1.77 20.58 3.28
CA GLU A 140 2.97 19.78 3.54
C GLU A 140 3.66 19.31 2.24
N GLY A 141 3.23 19.83 1.07
CA GLY A 141 3.78 19.46 -0.22
C GLY A 141 3.05 18.29 -0.87
N TYR A 142 3.75 17.49 -1.67
CA TYR A 142 3.21 16.28 -2.30
C TYR A 142 4.06 15.08 -1.91
N TRP A 143 3.48 13.88 -2.00
CA TRP A 143 4.23 12.65 -1.84
C TRP A 143 5.31 12.53 -2.91
N THR A 144 6.46 12.02 -2.50
CA THR A 144 7.63 11.87 -3.39
C THR A 144 8.36 10.60 -3.04
N ALA A 145 9.16 10.08 -3.97
CA ALA A 145 10.07 8.98 -3.72
C ALA A 145 10.97 9.18 -2.48
N LYS A 146 11.33 10.43 -2.15
CA LYS A 146 12.11 10.72 -0.94
C LYS A 146 11.35 10.34 0.34
N HIS A 147 10.05 10.68 0.40
CA HIS A 147 9.22 10.35 1.54
C HIS A 147 9.05 8.83 1.68
N LEU A 148 8.88 8.12 0.56
CA LEU A 148 8.84 6.66 0.54
C LEU A 148 10.13 6.04 1.07
N LEU A 149 11.28 6.46 0.57
CA LEU A 149 12.59 5.96 1.04
C LEU A 149 12.77 6.20 2.53
N GLU A 150 12.45 7.40 3.02
CA GLU A 150 12.50 7.73 4.44
C GLU A 150 11.57 6.83 5.27
N GLN A 151 10.35 6.57 4.78
CA GLN A 151 9.41 5.67 5.45
C GLN A 151 9.94 4.22 5.50
N ILE A 152 10.53 3.72 4.42
CA ILE A 152 11.10 2.37 4.35
C ILE A 152 12.28 2.24 5.30
N GLU A 153 13.27 3.13 5.17
CA GLU A 153 14.55 3.06 5.88
C GLU A 153 14.40 3.34 7.37
N CYS A 154 13.62 4.36 7.73
CA CYS A 154 13.54 4.82 9.12
C CYS A 154 12.40 4.16 9.90
N LYS A 155 11.43 3.53 9.22
CA LYS A 155 10.28 2.90 9.89
C LYS A 155 10.08 1.45 9.52
N ALA A 156 9.81 1.14 8.26
CA ALA A 156 9.36 -0.20 7.87
C ALA A 156 10.41 -1.28 8.13
N ILE A 157 11.66 -1.07 7.71
CA ILE A 157 12.75 -2.04 7.93
C ILE A 157 13.02 -2.24 9.43
N PRO A 158 13.25 -1.19 10.25
CA PRO A 158 13.45 -1.36 11.68
C PRO A 158 12.31 -2.10 12.41
N ILE A 159 11.05 -1.78 12.08
CA ILE A 159 9.90 -2.46 12.68
C ILE A 159 9.88 -3.93 12.26
N PHE A 160 10.11 -4.22 10.98
CA PHE A 160 10.14 -5.59 10.47
C PHE A 160 11.21 -6.43 11.17
N GLU A 161 12.44 -5.93 11.27
CA GLU A 161 13.56 -6.64 11.90
C GLU A 161 13.30 -6.91 13.39
N ALA A 162 12.59 -6.01 14.08
CA ALA A 162 12.19 -6.20 15.47
C ALA A 162 11.09 -7.26 15.64
N LEU A 163 10.11 -7.30 14.71
CA LEU A 163 8.99 -8.24 14.77
C LEU A 163 9.37 -9.65 14.29
N TYR A 164 10.22 -9.75 13.26
CA TYR A 164 10.54 -10.98 12.55
C TYR A 164 12.05 -11.16 12.34
N PRO A 165 12.86 -11.22 13.42
CA PRO A 165 14.33 -11.21 13.33
C PRO A 165 14.93 -12.39 12.54
N ASP A 166 14.20 -13.51 12.47
CA ASP A 166 14.63 -14.71 11.76
C ASP A 166 13.98 -14.88 10.37
N CYS A 167 13.23 -13.87 9.90
CA CYS A 167 12.58 -13.89 8.59
C CYS A 167 13.27 -12.95 7.58
N ILE A 168 12.89 -13.10 6.31
CA ILE A 168 13.30 -12.22 5.21
C ILE A 168 12.07 -11.46 4.71
N ALA A 169 12.12 -10.12 4.71
CA ALA A 169 11.07 -9.31 4.11
C ALA A 169 11.10 -9.40 2.58
N VAL A 170 9.93 -9.58 1.96
CA VAL A 170 9.73 -9.40 0.52
C VAL A 170 8.79 -8.22 0.36
N PHE A 171 9.34 -7.05 0.00
CA PHE A 171 8.53 -5.86 -0.21
C PHE A 171 7.90 -5.86 -1.60
N ALA A 172 6.58 -5.64 -1.66
CA ALA A 172 5.83 -5.51 -2.88
C ALA A 172 5.22 -4.10 -2.98
N PHE A 173 5.52 -3.43 -4.08
CA PHE A 173 5.04 -2.09 -4.42
C PHE A 173 4.27 -2.14 -5.73
N ASP A 174 3.41 -1.15 -5.96
CA ASP A 174 2.83 -0.95 -7.28
C ASP A 174 3.83 -0.27 -8.23
N ASN A 175 3.42 -0.05 -9.48
CA ASN A 175 4.24 0.60 -10.50
C ASN A 175 4.04 2.12 -10.55
N SER A 176 3.74 2.78 -9.43
CA SER A 176 3.70 4.23 -9.38
C SER A 176 5.06 4.84 -9.74
N SER A 177 5.04 6.04 -10.32
CA SER A 177 6.25 6.74 -10.73
C SER A 177 7.21 7.06 -9.56
N ASN A 178 6.70 7.08 -8.33
CA ASN A 178 7.52 7.25 -7.14
C ASN A 178 8.32 5.99 -6.81
N HIS A 179 7.77 4.78 -7.00
CA HIS A 179 8.50 3.54 -6.79
C HIS A 179 9.52 3.26 -7.90
N ALA A 180 9.27 3.76 -9.12
CA ALA A 180 10.18 3.66 -10.25
C ALA A 180 11.20 4.81 -10.35
N ALA A 181 11.31 5.65 -9.31
CA ALA A 181 12.19 6.81 -9.35
C ALA A 181 13.67 6.40 -9.33
N PHE A 182 14.45 6.94 -10.27
CA PHE A 182 15.89 6.76 -10.27
C PHE A 182 16.55 7.49 -9.09
N SER A 183 17.70 6.97 -8.64
CA SER A 183 18.52 7.66 -7.66
C SER A 183 18.98 9.03 -8.19
N LYS A 184 19.26 9.97 -7.29
CA LYS A 184 19.66 11.34 -7.69
C LYS A 184 20.97 11.38 -8.47
N ASP A 185 21.81 10.38 -8.27
CA ASP A 185 23.11 10.17 -8.90
C ASP A 185 23.07 9.17 -10.07
N ALA A 186 21.88 8.65 -10.43
CA ALA A 186 21.75 7.74 -11.55
C ALA A 186 22.12 8.42 -12.87
N LEU A 187 23.00 7.77 -13.64
CA LEU A 187 23.30 8.18 -15.01
C LEU A 187 22.13 7.79 -15.92
N VAL A 188 21.24 8.75 -16.21
CA VAL A 188 20.11 8.53 -17.12
C VAL A 188 20.53 8.93 -18.54
N ALA A 189 20.83 7.94 -19.38
CA ALA A 189 21.37 8.15 -20.73
C ALA A 189 20.34 8.70 -21.76
N SER A 190 19.04 8.70 -21.45
CA SER A 190 18.00 9.36 -22.25
C SER A 190 16.73 9.54 -21.43
N ARG A 191 16.09 10.71 -21.53
CA ARG A 191 14.74 10.98 -21.01
C ARG A 191 13.69 10.86 -22.11
#